data_AF-A0A1Q7G575-F1
#
_entry.id   AF-A0A1Q7G575-F1
#
_cell.length_a   1.000
_cell.length_b   1.000
_cell.length_c   1.000
_cell.angle_alpha   90.00
_cell.angle_beta   90.00
_cell.angle_gamma   90.00
#
_symmetry.space_group_name_H-M   'P 1'
#
loop_
_entity.id
_entity.type
_entity.pdbx_description
1 polymer ?
#
loop_
_entity_poly.entity_id
_entity_poly.type
_entity_poly.pdbx_seq_one_letter_code
_entity_poly.pdbx_strand_id
1 'polypeptide(L)'
;MHRVLKVAVVGLLAVTPACYHATVTTGLTPSAQTVEKSFAAGWIFGLVPPSTVETASKCPHGAAKVETQLSFVNMLVGWLTAYIYTPMSIKVTCAETGRASRSPTAPTIDVGANATAEQIQNAISRAAELSARDSVPVYIEF
;
A
#
# COMPACT_ATOMS: atom_id res chain seq x y z
N MET A 1 15.38 34.22 29.22
CA MET A 1 15.17 33.92 27.78
C MET A 1 15.76 32.57 27.35
N HIS A 2 17.03 32.25 27.63
CA HIS A 2 17.64 30.97 27.21
C HIS A 2 16.97 29.69 27.76
N ARG A 3 16.44 29.69 28.99
CA ARG A 3 15.72 28.51 29.54
C ARG A 3 14.41 28.24 28.80
N VAL A 4 13.65 29.29 28.49
CA VAL A 4 12.39 29.19 27.75
C VAL A 4 12.64 28.74 26.30
N LEU A 5 13.69 29.28 25.67
CA LEU A 5 14.12 28.87 24.32
C LEU A 5 14.55 27.38 24.28
N LYS A 6 15.32 26.91 25.27
CA LYS A 6 15.74 25.50 25.35
C LYS A 6 14.55 24.55 25.55
N VAL A 7 13.60 24.91 26.41
CA VAL A 7 12.39 24.12 26.65
C VAL A 7 11.51 24.05 25.40
N ALA A 8 11.38 25.16 24.67
CA ALA A 8 10.63 25.19 23.41
C ALA A 8 11.29 24.32 22.31
N VAL A 9 12.62 24.37 22.18
CA VAL A 9 13.36 23.54 21.20
C VAL A 9 13.25 22.05 21.53
N VAL A 10 13.39 21.67 22.80
CA VAL A 10 13.25 20.27 23.24
C VAL A 10 11.80 19.79 23.04
N GLY A 11 10.81 20.63 23.36
CA GLY A 11 9.40 20.32 23.10
C GLY A 11 9.11 20.11 21.61
N LEU A 12 9.67 20.95 20.73
CA LEU A 12 9.48 20.82 19.29
C LEU A 12 10.14 19.56 18.71
N LEU A 13 11.34 19.19 19.19
CA LEU A 13 12.06 18.00 18.75
C LEU A 13 11.41 16.69 19.20
N ALA A 14 10.65 16.70 20.31
CA ALA A 14 9.99 15.51 20.82
C ALA A 14 8.70 15.13 20.06
N VAL A 15 8.06 16.08 19.36
CA VAL A 15 6.72 15.89 18.77
C VAL A 15 6.76 15.57 17.27
N THR A 16 7.87 15.82 16.58
CA THR A 16 7.98 15.67 15.11
C THR A 16 8.23 14.27 14.54
N PRO A 17 8.76 13.24 15.25
CA PRO A 17 9.13 11.99 14.57
C PRO A 17 7.94 11.08 14.23
N ALA A 18 6.76 11.28 14.81
CA ALA A 18 5.65 10.33 14.69
C ALA A 18 4.97 10.28 13.30
N CYS A 19 5.15 11.28 12.44
CA CYS A 19 4.51 11.32 11.11
C CYS A 19 5.26 10.57 10.01
N TYR A 20 6.44 9.99 10.30
CA TYR A 20 7.34 9.40 9.30
C TYR A 20 7.21 7.89 9.11
N HIS A 21 6.18 7.28 9.72
CA HIS A 21 5.88 5.86 9.59
C HIS A 21 4.42 5.69 9.17
N ALA A 22 4.18 5.11 8.00
CA ALA A 22 2.88 4.77 7.49
C ALA A 22 2.73 3.25 7.42
N THR A 23 1.56 2.75 7.79
CA THR A 23 1.24 1.33 7.74
C THR A 23 -0.12 1.11 7.09
N VAL A 24 -0.15 0.24 6.09
CA VAL A 24 -1.37 -0.19 5.40
C VAL A 24 -1.50 -1.69 5.59
N THR A 25 -2.64 -2.14 6.15
CA THR A 25 -2.95 -3.55 6.36
C THR A 25 -4.11 -3.97 5.49
N THR A 26 -4.08 -5.18 4.93
CA THR A 26 -5.18 -5.72 4.12
C THR A 26 -6.15 -6.60 4.92
N GLY A 27 -5.86 -6.83 6.21
CA GLY A 27 -6.63 -7.73 7.08
C GLY A 27 -6.27 -9.22 6.92
N LEU A 28 -5.37 -9.55 5.99
CA LEU A 28 -4.87 -10.91 5.81
C LEU A 28 -3.82 -11.28 6.87
N THR A 29 -3.74 -12.57 7.21
CA THR A 29 -2.70 -13.11 8.10
C THR A 29 -1.32 -12.92 7.47
N PRO A 30 -0.38 -12.22 8.14
CA PRO A 30 0.98 -12.06 7.64
C PRO A 30 1.77 -13.38 7.64
N SER A 31 2.57 -13.62 6.61
CA SER A 31 3.51 -14.74 6.55
C SER A 31 4.92 -14.33 7.00
N ALA A 32 5.85 -15.29 7.04
CA ALA A 32 7.26 -15.03 7.28
C ALA A 32 7.98 -14.39 6.07
N GLN A 33 7.34 -14.31 4.90
CA GLN A 33 7.94 -13.78 3.68
C GLN A 33 7.79 -12.25 3.63
N THR A 34 8.91 -11.55 3.43
CA THR A 34 8.94 -10.10 3.29
C THR A 34 9.68 -9.65 2.02
N VAL A 35 9.21 -8.55 1.42
CA VAL A 35 9.87 -7.85 0.31
C VAL A 35 10.24 -6.46 0.79
N GLU A 36 11.52 -6.12 0.78
CA GLU A 36 12.03 -4.87 1.31
C GLU A 36 12.73 -4.03 0.23
N LYS A 37 12.57 -2.71 0.33
CA LYS A 37 13.28 -1.70 -0.44
C LYS A 37 13.68 -0.56 0.51
N SER A 38 14.90 -0.63 1.02
CA SER A 38 15.41 0.26 2.07
C SER A 38 15.64 1.72 1.63
N PHE A 39 15.86 1.93 0.33
CA PHE A 39 16.14 3.24 -0.28
C PHE A 39 15.26 3.46 -1.52
N ALA A 40 13.96 3.62 -1.28
CA ALA A 40 12.99 3.99 -2.29
C ALA A 40 13.04 5.51 -2.51
N ALA A 41 13.33 5.93 -3.76
CA ALA A 41 13.65 7.31 -4.12
C ALA A 41 12.40 8.16 -4.37
N GLY A 42 11.99 8.99 -3.42
CA GLY A 42 11.06 10.10 -3.69
C GLY A 42 11.82 11.35 -4.13
N TRP A 43 11.23 12.16 -5.01
CA TRP A 43 11.84 13.42 -5.46
C TRP A 43 10.94 14.63 -5.27
N ILE A 44 11.57 15.79 -5.12
CA ILE A 44 10.94 17.11 -5.07
C ILE A 44 9.82 17.08 -4.02
N PHE A 45 10.19 16.88 -2.75
CA PHE A 45 9.26 16.80 -1.63
C PHE A 45 8.14 15.74 -1.80
N GLY A 46 8.40 14.69 -2.58
CA GLY A 46 7.45 13.60 -2.84
C GLY A 46 6.53 13.81 -4.03
N LEU A 47 6.73 14.87 -4.83
CA LEU A 47 6.00 15.07 -6.09
C LEU A 47 6.23 13.91 -7.07
N VAL A 48 7.46 13.39 -7.11
CA VAL A 48 7.76 12.15 -7.83
C VAL A 48 7.81 11.00 -6.83
N PRO A 49 6.88 10.05 -6.90
CA PRO A 49 6.86 8.92 -5.99
C PRO A 49 8.03 7.96 -6.27
N PRO A 50 8.39 7.11 -5.29
CA PRO A 50 9.33 6.03 -5.53
C PRO A 50 8.83 5.04 -6.59
N SER A 51 9.78 4.31 -7.19
CA SER A 51 9.43 3.21 -8.08
C SER A 51 8.63 2.13 -7.38
N THR A 52 7.76 1.46 -8.14
CA THR A 52 6.91 0.39 -7.65
C THR A 52 7.73 -0.74 -7.05
N VAL A 53 7.27 -1.23 -5.90
CA VAL A 53 7.75 -2.48 -5.33
C VAL A 53 6.93 -3.60 -5.94
N GLU A 54 7.58 -4.47 -6.72
CA GLU A 54 6.93 -5.58 -7.44
C GLU A 54 6.46 -6.68 -6.47
N THR A 55 5.36 -6.43 -5.76
CA THR A 55 4.78 -7.37 -4.79
C THR A 55 4.00 -8.47 -5.48
N ALA A 56 3.42 -8.22 -6.66
CA ALA A 56 2.60 -9.19 -7.37
C ALA A 56 3.38 -10.44 -7.80
N SER A 57 4.63 -10.27 -8.24
CA SER A 57 5.50 -11.38 -8.65
C SER A 57 6.16 -12.10 -7.46
N LYS A 58 6.21 -11.45 -6.29
CA LYS A 58 6.93 -11.97 -5.12
C LYS A 58 6.02 -12.52 -4.03
N CYS A 59 4.81 -11.99 -3.89
CA CYS A 59 3.82 -12.43 -2.91
C CYS A 59 2.66 -13.14 -3.62
N PRO A 60 2.63 -14.49 -3.66
CA PRO A 60 1.61 -15.24 -4.41
C PRO A 60 0.18 -15.01 -3.92
N HIS A 61 0.02 -14.72 -2.62
CA HIS A 61 -1.26 -14.41 -1.96
C HIS A 61 -1.48 -12.90 -1.76
N GLY A 62 -0.64 -12.05 -2.36
CA GLY A 62 -0.66 -10.60 -2.19
C GLY A 62 -0.01 -10.13 -0.88
N ALA A 63 -0.11 -8.83 -0.62
CA ALA A 63 0.44 -8.21 0.59
C ALA A 63 -0.54 -8.30 1.77
N ALA A 64 -0.05 -8.70 2.94
CA ALA A 64 -0.79 -8.59 4.21
C ALA A 64 -0.60 -7.21 4.86
N LYS A 65 0.63 -6.69 4.78
CA LYS A 65 1.02 -5.42 5.41
C LYS A 65 2.05 -4.70 4.55
N VAL A 66 1.89 -3.40 4.38
CA VAL A 66 2.86 -2.50 3.75
C VAL A 66 3.25 -1.44 4.77
N GLU A 67 4.54 -1.30 5.01
CA GLU A 67 5.13 -0.34 5.94
C GLU A 67 6.07 0.57 5.18
N THR A 68 5.82 1.87 5.27
CA THR A 68 6.70 2.89 4.69
C THR A 68 7.25 3.73 5.83
N GLN A 69 8.57 3.82 5.92
CA GLN A 69 9.26 4.50 7.02
C GLN A 69 10.38 5.40 6.50
N LEU A 70 10.49 6.61 7.05
CA LEU A 70 11.72 7.38 6.98
C LEU A 70 12.54 7.10 8.24
N SER A 71 13.64 6.37 8.08
CA SER A 71 14.62 6.18 9.15
C SER A 71 15.40 7.48 9.41
N PHE A 72 16.16 7.52 10.51
CA PHE A 72 17.08 8.64 10.76
C PHE A 72 18.03 8.90 9.58
N VAL A 73 18.58 7.84 8.98
CA VAL A 73 19.47 7.94 7.81
C VAL A 73 18.71 8.53 6.61
N ASN A 74 17.48 8.08 6.40
CA ASN A 74 16.65 8.59 5.31
C ASN A 74 16.35 10.09 5.47
N MET A 75 16.00 10.51 6.70
CA MET A 75 15.77 11.92 7.03
C MET A 75 17.04 12.76 6.89
N LEU A 76 18.20 12.23 7.30
CA LEU A 76 19.48 12.91 7.15
C LEU A 76 19.81 13.16 5.67
N VAL A 77 19.63 12.15 4.83
CA VAL A 77 19.84 12.28 3.37
C VAL A 77 18.84 13.26 2.75
N GLY A 78 17.57 13.19 3.17
CA GLY A 78 16.56 14.18 2.82
C GLY A 78 17.02 15.59 3.15
N TRP A 79 17.43 15.83 4.39
CA TRP A 79 17.91 17.13 4.85
C TRP A 79 19.15 17.63 4.09
N LEU A 80 20.15 16.77 3.87
CA LEU A 80 21.37 17.11 3.12
C LEU A 80 21.09 17.49 1.66
N THR A 81 20.01 16.98 1.09
CA THR A 81 19.58 17.29 -0.28
C THR A 81 18.47 18.35 -0.32
N ALA A 82 18.21 19.05 0.79
CA ALA A 82 17.10 20.00 0.93
C ALA A 82 15.74 19.41 0.50
N TYR A 83 15.54 18.11 0.76
CA TYR A 83 14.38 17.29 0.42
C TYR A 83 14.06 17.18 -1.08
N ILE A 84 15.00 17.57 -1.95
CA ILE A 84 14.93 17.26 -3.39
C ILE A 84 14.98 15.76 -3.59
N TYR A 85 15.75 15.04 -2.77
CA TYR A 85 15.82 13.59 -2.75
C TYR A 85 15.41 13.08 -1.37
N THR A 86 14.23 12.47 -1.28
CA THR A 86 13.67 11.98 -0.01
C THR A 86 13.60 10.46 -0.04
N PRO A 87 14.66 9.76 0.39
CA PRO A 87 14.64 8.30 0.44
C PRO A 87 13.69 7.81 1.55
N MET A 88 13.13 6.63 1.37
CA MET A 88 12.32 5.94 2.39
C MET A 88 12.53 4.44 2.33
N SER A 89 12.27 3.75 3.44
CA SER A 89 12.25 2.30 3.52
C SER A 89 10.82 1.81 3.30
N ILE A 90 10.64 0.87 2.39
CA ILE A 90 9.37 0.18 2.16
C ILE A 90 9.57 -1.29 2.52
N LYS A 91 8.73 -1.79 3.41
CA LYS A 91 8.66 -3.20 3.79
C LYS A 91 7.28 -3.73 3.50
N VAL A 92 7.21 -4.80 2.73
CA VAL A 92 5.97 -5.52 2.45
C VAL A 92 6.06 -6.88 3.10
N THR A 93 5.09 -7.22 3.93
CA THR A 93 4.90 -8.57 4.45
C THR A 93 3.85 -9.26 3.60
N CYS A 94 4.20 -10.39 2.98
CA CYS A 94 3.27 -11.15 2.16
C CYS A 94 2.19 -11.80 3.04
N ALA A 95 1.02 -12.08 2.45
CA ALA A 95 0.00 -12.87 3.11
C ALA A 95 0.37 -14.35 3.13
N GLU A 96 -0.01 -15.06 4.19
CA GLU A 96 0.16 -16.51 4.29
C GLU A 96 -0.79 -17.22 3.32
N THR A 97 -2.05 -16.79 3.28
CA THR A 97 -3.08 -17.29 2.37
C THR A 97 -4.09 -16.18 2.03
N GLY A 98 -5.02 -16.47 1.12
CA GLY A 98 -6.09 -15.55 0.72
C GLY A 98 -5.68 -14.58 -0.38
N ARG A 99 -6.54 -13.57 -0.62
CA ARG A 99 -6.30 -12.43 -1.52
C ARG A 99 -6.86 -11.17 -0.87
N ALA A 100 -6.23 -10.02 -1.12
CA ALA A 100 -6.64 -8.75 -0.50
C ALA A 100 -8.11 -8.44 -0.84
N SER A 101 -8.87 -8.10 0.20
CA SER A 101 -10.34 -7.94 0.31
C SER A 101 -11.16 -8.28 -0.94
N ARG A 102 -11.49 -9.56 -1.09
CA ARG A 102 -12.76 -9.95 -1.71
C ARG A 102 -13.79 -10.04 -0.60
N SER A 103 -14.87 -9.26 -0.67
CA SER A 103 -15.95 -9.42 0.32
C SER A 103 -16.50 -10.84 0.21
N PRO A 104 -16.51 -11.65 1.28
CA PRO A 104 -17.02 -13.03 1.22
C PRO A 104 -18.51 -13.08 0.88
N THR A 105 -19.22 -11.96 1.06
CA THR A 105 -20.64 -11.81 0.77
C THR A 105 -20.90 -11.14 -0.58
N ALA A 106 -19.87 -10.67 -1.28
CA ALA A 106 -20.07 -10.00 -2.55
C ALA A 106 -20.48 -11.02 -3.62
N PRO A 107 -21.54 -10.71 -4.40
CA PRO A 107 -21.98 -11.57 -5.48
C PRO A 107 -20.85 -11.81 -6.49
N THR A 108 -20.75 -13.05 -6.95
CA THR A 108 -19.76 -13.48 -7.95
C THR A 108 -20.48 -14.17 -9.11
N ILE A 109 -20.07 -13.84 -10.34
CA ILE A 109 -20.51 -14.50 -11.57
C ILE A 109 -19.35 -15.34 -12.08
N ASP A 110 -19.49 -16.66 -12.03
CA ASP A 110 -18.55 -17.60 -12.65
C ASP A 110 -18.92 -17.78 -14.12
N VAL A 111 -17.99 -17.42 -15.02
CA VAL A 111 -18.14 -17.52 -16.47
C VAL A 111 -17.52 -18.83 -16.99
N GLY A 112 -16.65 -19.47 -16.20
CA GLY A 112 -15.93 -20.69 -16.53
C GLY A 112 -14.73 -20.49 -17.48
N ALA A 113 -13.74 -21.39 -17.34
CA ALA A 113 -12.40 -21.22 -17.93
C ALA A 113 -12.35 -21.22 -19.47
N ASN A 114 -13.43 -21.65 -20.12
CA ASN A 114 -13.55 -21.76 -21.58
C ASN A 114 -14.70 -20.91 -22.13
N ALA A 115 -15.05 -19.82 -21.45
CA ALA A 115 -16.14 -18.94 -21.87
C ALA A 115 -15.88 -18.32 -23.25
N THR A 116 -16.92 -18.24 -24.08
CA THR A 116 -16.89 -17.48 -25.34
C THR A 116 -16.89 -15.98 -25.07
N ALA A 117 -16.49 -15.19 -26.07
CA ALA A 117 -16.52 -13.73 -25.97
C ALA A 117 -17.93 -13.20 -25.63
N GLU A 118 -18.98 -13.82 -26.17
CA GLU A 118 -20.38 -13.48 -25.90
C GLU A 118 -20.78 -13.78 -24.44
N GLN A 119 -20.28 -14.89 -23.87
CA GLN A 119 -20.52 -15.25 -22.48
C GLN A 119 -19.83 -14.26 -21.53
N ILE A 120 -18.60 -13.86 -21.83
CA ILE A 120 -17.86 -12.86 -21.06
C ILE A 120 -18.56 -11.50 -21.12
N GLN A 121 -18.99 -11.06 -22.31
CA GLN A 121 -19.71 -9.79 -22.46
C GLN A 121 -21.02 -9.79 -21.67
N ASN A 122 -21.81 -10.86 -21.75
CA ASN A 122 -23.03 -10.99 -20.96
C ASN A 122 -22.76 -10.97 -19.45
N ALA A 123 -21.71 -11.65 -18.98
CA ALA A 123 -21.32 -11.63 -17.59
C ALA A 123 -20.94 -10.22 -17.11
N ILE A 124 -20.20 -9.47 -17.92
CA ILE A 124 -19.83 -8.07 -17.62
C ILE A 124 -21.08 -7.18 -17.55
N SER A 125 -21.97 -7.26 -18.54
CA SER A 125 -23.22 -6.47 -18.54
C SER A 125 -24.08 -6.77 -17.32
N ARG A 126 -24.21 -8.05 -16.95
CA ARG A 126 -24.97 -8.47 -15.77
C ARG A 126 -24.31 -8.03 -14.47
N ALA A 127 -22.98 -8.12 -14.37
CA ALA A 127 -22.24 -7.64 -13.20
C ALA A 127 -22.41 -6.13 -13.01
N ALA A 128 -22.37 -5.35 -14.11
CA ALA A 128 -22.59 -3.91 -14.08
C ALA A 128 -24.00 -3.55 -13.59
N GLU A 129 -25.03 -4.26 -14.07
CA GLU A 129 -26.41 -4.04 -13.64
C GLU A 129 -26.61 -4.35 -12.14
N LEU A 130 -26.10 -5.50 -11.67
CA LEU A 130 -26.19 -5.89 -10.26
C LEU A 130 -25.45 -4.90 -9.36
N SER A 131 -24.25 -4.47 -9.75
CA SER A 131 -23.48 -3.47 -9.03
C SER A 131 -24.21 -2.13 -8.94
N ALA A 132 -24.83 -1.69 -10.05
CA ALA A 132 -25.60 -0.46 -10.09
C ALA A 132 -26.86 -0.51 -9.22
N ARG A 133 -27.54 -1.67 -9.15
CA ARG A 133 -28.75 -1.84 -8.33
C ARG A 133 -28.43 -1.91 -6.84
N ASP A 134 -27.44 -2.72 -6.47
CA ASP A 134 -27.20 -3.09 -5.07
C ASP A 134 -26.10 -2.24 -4.42
N SER A 135 -25.41 -1.39 -5.19
CA SER A 135 -24.29 -0.55 -4.73
C SER A 135 -23.15 -1.36 -4.07
N VAL A 136 -22.94 -2.59 -4.55
CA VAL A 136 -21.88 -3.50 -4.10
C VAL A 136 -21.03 -3.96 -5.27
N PRO A 137 -19.73 -4.24 -5.07
CA PRO A 137 -18.92 -4.86 -6.10
C PRO A 137 -19.46 -6.26 -6.46
N VAL A 138 -19.47 -6.57 -7.77
CA VAL A 138 -19.77 -7.90 -8.30
C VAL A 138 -18.51 -8.43 -8.96
N TYR A 139 -18.02 -9.59 -8.53
CA TYR A 139 -16.80 -10.18 -9.08
C TYR A 139 -17.12 -11.10 -10.26
N ILE A 140 -16.22 -11.16 -11.24
CA ILE A 140 -16.31 -12.08 -12.37
C ILE A 140 -15.15 -13.09 -12.26
N GLU A 141 -15.47 -14.37 -12.30
CA GLU A 141 -14.50 -15.47 -12.32
C GLU A 141 -14.46 -16.13 -13.68
N PHE A 142 -13.25 -16.56 -14.06
CA PHE A 142 -12.94 -17.28 -15.29
C PHE A 142 -12.30 -18.60 -14.87
#